data_AF-A0A1H3T6M5-F1
#
_entry.id   AF-A0A1H3T6M5-F1
#
_cell.length_a   1.000
_cell.length_b   1.000
_cell.length_c   1.000
_cell.angle_alpha   90.00
_cell.angle_beta   90.00
_cell.angle_gamma   90.00
#
_symmetry.space_group_name_H-M   'P 1'
#
loop_
_entity.id
_entity.type
_entity.pdbx_description
1 polymer ?
#
loop_
_entity_poly.entity_id
_entity_poly.type
_entity_poly.pdbx_seq_one_letter_code
_entity_poly.pdbx_strand_id
1 'polypeptide(L)'
;MLGNLLGFKQEANSIIGGLNGKDISSMSNMEKARWSNSIRKVRVGLEAYKGADQEVNDLIGALDYTRALLAGVGVQQQETIQQKNQRRAEVISNGLASTPYPIPEQFYHSLGQIGQK
;
A
#
# COMPACT_ATOMS: atom_id res chain seq x y z
N MET A 1 26.06 9.43 7.59
CA MET A 1 24.82 9.04 6.86
C MET A 1 23.60 9.90 7.21
N LEU A 2 23.64 10.80 8.21
CA LEU A 2 22.51 11.69 8.57
C LEU A 2 22.16 12.76 7.51
N GLY A 3 23.11 13.18 6.67
CA GLY A 3 22.86 14.18 5.62
C GLY A 3 21.87 13.74 4.54
N ASN A 4 21.74 12.42 4.29
CA ASN A 4 20.79 11.89 3.31
C ASN A 4 19.36 11.80 3.86
N LEU A 5 19.18 11.48 5.14
CA LEU A 5 17.84 11.33 5.71
C LEU A 5 17.10 12.67 5.75
N LEU A 6 17.76 13.74 6.21
CA LEU A 6 17.15 15.07 6.23
C LEU A 6 16.74 15.54 4.84
N GLY A 7 17.59 15.29 3.83
CA GLY A 7 17.29 15.58 2.43
C GLY A 7 16.04 14.83 1.94
N PHE A 8 15.94 13.53 2.22
CA PHE A 8 14.76 12.74 1.84
C PHE A 8 13.48 13.20 2.56
N LYS A 9 13.56 13.58 3.85
CA LYS A 9 12.41 14.14 4.57
C LYS A 9 11.93 15.46 3.95
N GLN A 10 12.86 16.36 3.61
CA GLN A 10 12.53 17.64 2.96
C GLN A 10 11.92 17.43 1.57
N GLU A 11 12.47 16.50 0.79
CA GLU A 11 11.96 16.18 -0.54
C GLU A 11 10.56 15.53 -0.47
N ALA A 12 10.34 14.64 0.51
CA ALA A 12 9.02 14.05 0.77
C ALA A 12 7.97 15.12 1.10
N ASN A 13 8.30 16.02 2.03
CA ASN A 13 7.42 17.13 2.39
C ASN A 13 7.16 18.09 1.22
N SER A 14 8.17 18.36 0.40
CA SER A 14 8.01 19.19 -0.81
C SER A 14 7.09 18.54 -1.83
N ILE A 15 7.18 17.21 -1.99
CA ILE A 15 6.30 16.46 -2.90
C ILE A 15 4.87 16.44 -2.39
N ILE A 16 4.67 16.13 -1.10
CA ILE A 16 3.35 16.10 -0.48
C ILE A 16 2.72 17.48 -0.55
N GLY A 17 3.42 18.54 -0.13
CA GLY A 17 2.94 19.92 -0.19
C GLY A 17 2.68 20.39 -1.63
N GLY A 18 3.52 20.01 -2.58
CA GLY A 18 3.36 20.38 -4.00
C GLY A 18 2.15 19.73 -4.68
N LEU A 19 1.65 18.62 -4.14
CA LEU A 19 0.42 17.95 -4.60
C LEU A 19 -0.80 18.32 -3.75
N ASN A 20 -0.61 18.70 -2.48
CA ASN A 20 -1.66 19.13 -1.56
C ASN A 20 -2.16 20.53 -1.94
N GLY A 21 -3.10 20.58 -2.90
CA GLY A 21 -3.61 21.81 -3.49
C GLY A 21 -3.66 21.78 -5.01
N LYS A 22 -3.11 20.74 -5.64
CA LYS A 22 -3.31 20.49 -7.07
C LYS A 22 -4.56 19.66 -7.30
N ASP A 23 -5.34 20.03 -8.30
CA ASP A 23 -6.40 19.17 -8.80
C ASP A 23 -5.80 17.99 -9.57
N ILE A 24 -5.69 16.84 -8.89
CA ILE A 24 -5.14 15.61 -9.48
C ILE A 24 -6.00 15.14 -10.65
N SER A 25 -7.31 15.43 -10.66
CA SER A 25 -8.20 14.99 -11.73
C SER A 25 -7.89 15.71 -13.04
N SER A 26 -7.46 16.98 -12.98
CA SER A 26 -7.12 17.80 -14.15
C SER A 26 -5.69 17.57 -14.67
N MET A 27 -4.85 16.81 -13.96
CA MET A 27 -3.47 16.55 -14.37
C MET A 27 -3.41 15.56 -15.54
N SER A 28 -2.50 15.82 -16.48
CA SER A 28 -2.22 14.88 -17.57
C SER A 28 -1.61 13.58 -17.03
N ASN A 29 -1.77 12.48 -17.77
CA ASN A 29 -1.16 11.20 -17.41
C ASN A 29 0.37 11.30 -17.29
N MET A 30 1.00 12.16 -18.09
CA MET A 30 2.44 12.38 -18.06
C MET A 30 2.88 13.09 -16.78
N GLU A 31 2.12 14.10 -16.34
CA GLU A 31 2.39 14.77 -15.06
C GLU A 31 2.19 13.81 -13.88
N LYS A 32 1.11 13.04 -13.88
CA LYS A 32 0.85 12.00 -12.85
C LYS A 32 2.01 11.00 -12.78
N ALA A 33 2.53 10.57 -13.93
CA ALA A 33 3.68 9.66 -14.00
C ALA A 33 4.98 10.30 -13.48
N ARG A 34 5.24 11.58 -13.77
CA ARG A 34 6.41 12.32 -13.25
C ARG A 34 6.38 12.39 -11.73
N TRP A 35 5.25 12.79 -11.16
CA TRP A 35 5.08 12.84 -9.71
C TRP A 35 5.19 11.47 -9.06
N SER A 36 4.57 10.44 -9.65
CA SER A 36 4.68 9.06 -9.17
C SER A 36 6.12 8.55 -9.15
N ASN A 37 6.92 8.92 -10.15
CA ASN A 37 8.34 8.57 -10.20
C ASN A 37 9.15 9.31 -9.14
N SER A 38 8.90 10.61 -8.92
CA SER A 38 9.54 11.37 -7.84
C SER A 38 9.22 10.76 -6.47
N ILE A 39 7.94 10.47 -6.21
CA ILE A 39 7.50 9.80 -4.98
C ILE A 39 8.25 8.48 -4.77
N ARG A 40 8.34 7.64 -5.80
CA ARG A 40 9.03 6.35 -5.71
C ARG A 40 10.51 6.51 -5.33
N LYS A 41 11.22 7.49 -5.90
CA LYS A 41 12.65 7.72 -5.60
C LYS A 41 12.85 8.08 -4.13
N VAL A 42 12.06 9.03 -3.62
CA VAL A 42 12.16 9.47 -2.23
C VAL A 42 11.75 8.37 -1.26
N ARG A 43 10.66 7.64 -1.56
CA ARG A 43 10.19 6.51 -0.75
C ARG A 43 11.27 5.45 -0.57
N VAL A 44 11.96 5.05 -1.65
CA VAL A 44 13.05 4.06 -1.59
C VAL A 44 14.20 4.56 -0.72
N GLY A 45 14.53 5.86 -0.81
CA GLY A 45 15.53 6.49 0.06
C GLY A 45 15.15 6.47 1.53
N LEU A 46 13.88 6.72 1.85
CA LEU A 46 13.32 6.67 3.21
C LEU A 46 13.19 5.24 3.74
N GLU A 47 12.96 4.25 2.89
CA GLU A 47 12.77 2.84 3.27
C GLU A 47 14.00 2.26 3.96
N ALA A 48 15.20 2.76 3.63
CA ALA A 48 16.46 2.42 4.31
C ALA A 48 16.51 2.88 5.78
N TYR A 49 15.66 3.83 6.18
CA TYR A 49 15.56 4.37 7.54
C TYR A 49 14.26 3.98 8.24
N LYS A 50 13.48 3.07 7.62
CA LYS A 50 12.23 2.58 8.18
C LYS A 50 12.47 1.92 9.54
N GLY A 51 11.73 2.36 10.55
CA GLY A 51 11.87 1.87 11.94
C GLY A 51 13.00 2.52 12.75
N ALA A 52 13.85 3.34 12.14
CA ALA A 52 14.81 4.17 12.89
C ALA A 52 14.16 5.46 13.44
N ASP A 53 13.07 5.90 12.83
CA ASP A 53 12.35 7.13 13.18
C ASP A 53 10.87 6.98 12.81
N GLN A 54 9.97 7.34 13.73
CA GLN A 54 8.53 7.32 13.50
C GLN A 54 8.12 8.28 12.39
N GLU A 55 8.78 9.44 12.29
CA GLU A 55 8.49 10.46 11.27
C GLU A 55 8.74 9.92 9.85
N VAL A 56 9.73 9.03 9.70
CA VAL A 56 10.02 8.37 8.41
C VAL A 56 8.89 7.43 8.01
N ASN A 57 8.32 6.69 8.96
CA ASN A 57 7.19 5.81 8.69
C ASN A 57 5.96 6.60 8.25
N ASP A 58 5.70 7.74 8.90
CA ASP A 58 4.58 8.62 8.58
C ASP A 58 4.75 9.23 7.17
N LEU A 59 5.96 9.66 6.82
CA LEU A 59 6.28 10.17 5.48
C LEU A 59 6.14 9.11 4.39
N ILE A 60 6.59 7.88 4.64
CA ILE A 60 6.38 6.76 3.69
C ILE A 60 4.89 6.51 3.47
N GLY A 61 4.08 6.51 4.54
CA GLY A 61 2.63 6.36 4.44
C GLY A 61 1.97 7.48 3.63
N ALA A 62 2.34 8.73 3.88
CA ALA A 62 1.83 9.89 3.15
C ALA A 62 2.22 9.88 1.66
N LEU A 63 3.46 9.47 1.34
CA LEU A 63 3.92 9.29 -0.03
C LEU A 63 3.15 8.18 -0.76
N ASP A 64 2.91 7.05 -0.11
CA ASP A 64 2.14 5.93 -0.69
C ASP A 64 0.68 6.35 -0.94
N TYR A 65 0.06 7.08 0.00
CA TYR A 65 -1.27 7.67 -0.18
C TYR A 65 -1.33 8.62 -1.40
N THR A 66 -0.37 9.54 -1.48
CA THR A 66 -0.30 10.52 -2.58
C THR A 66 -0.13 9.83 -3.93
N ARG A 67 0.68 8.76 -3.99
CA ARG A 67 0.86 7.98 -5.21
C ARG A 67 -0.40 7.22 -5.60
N ALA A 68 -1.17 6.71 -4.65
CA ALA A 68 -2.45 6.06 -4.92
C ALA A 68 -3.47 7.05 -5.51
N LEU A 69 -3.53 8.27 -4.97
CA LEU A 69 -4.34 9.35 -5.53
C LEU A 69 -3.98 9.65 -6.99
N LEU A 70 -2.68 9.77 -7.30
CA LEU A 70 -2.20 9.99 -8.68
C LEU A 70 -2.57 8.86 -9.63
N ALA A 71 -2.59 7.62 -9.14
CA ALA A 71 -2.98 6.44 -9.92
C ALA A 71 -4.49 6.35 -10.17
N GLY A 72 -5.30 7.25 -9.59
CA GLY A 72 -6.76 7.16 -9.64
C GLY A 72 -7.31 5.95 -8.87
N VAL A 73 -6.46 5.29 -8.08
CA VAL A 73 -6.87 4.26 -7.13
C VAL A 73 -7.44 5.02 -5.94
N GLY A 74 -8.71 5.42 -6.04
CA GLY A 74 -9.44 6.05 -4.95
C GLY A 74 -9.17 5.26 -3.68
N VAL A 75 -8.73 5.97 -2.62
CA VAL A 75 -8.21 5.47 -1.35
C VAL A 75 -8.57 3.99 -1.15
N GLN A 76 -7.74 3.08 -1.69
CA GLN A 76 -7.78 1.72 -1.18
C GLN A 76 -7.23 1.90 0.21
N GLN A 77 -8.15 2.06 1.17
CA GLN A 77 -7.88 1.78 2.58
C GLN A 77 -6.97 0.57 2.53
N GLN A 78 -5.79 0.70 3.13
CA GLN A 78 -4.96 -0.46 3.43
C GLN A 78 -5.92 -1.48 4.04
N GLU A 79 -6.36 -2.46 3.23
CA GLU A 79 -7.12 -3.56 3.78
C GLU A 79 -6.11 -4.17 4.75
N THR A 80 -6.42 -4.06 6.04
CA THR A 80 -5.60 -4.68 7.07
C THR A 80 -5.40 -6.14 6.65
N ILE A 81 -4.26 -6.74 6.99
CA ILE A 81 -3.99 -8.15 6.64
C ILE A 81 -5.20 -9.04 7.02
N GLN A 82 -5.93 -8.66 8.07
CA GLN A 82 -7.21 -9.23 8.47
C GLN A 82 -8.33 -9.11 7.42
N GLN A 83 -8.60 -7.95 6.83
CA GLN A 83 -9.60 -7.78 5.76
C GLN A 83 -9.23 -8.59 4.50
N LYS A 84 -7.94 -8.63 4.15
CA LYS A 84 -7.46 -9.46 3.02
C LYS A 84 -7.63 -10.95 3.29
N ASN A 85 -7.39 -11.39 4.52
CA ASN A 85 -7.62 -12.76 4.95
C ASN A 85 -9.11 -13.11 4.99
N GLN A 86 -9.98 -12.19 5.44
CA GLN A 86 -11.43 -12.37 5.42
C GLN A 86 -11.97 -12.52 4.00
N ARG A 87 -11.57 -11.63 3.08
CA ARG A 87 -11.99 -11.71 1.68
C ARG A 87 -11.51 -13.01 1.00
N ARG A 88 -10.29 -13.46 1.31
CA ARG A 88 -9.80 -14.77 0.86
C ARG A 88 -10.63 -15.92 1.43
N ALA A 89 -11.00 -15.86 2.71
CA ALA A 89 -11.86 -16.86 3.34
C ALA A 89 -13.26 -16.89 2.72
N GLU A 90 -13.85 -15.74 2.38
CA GLU A 90 -15.13 -15.65 1.69
C GLU A 90 -15.10 -16.23 0.28
N VAL A 91 -14.05 -15.93 -0.50
CA VAL A 91 -13.89 -16.49 -1.85
C VAL A 91 -13.68 -18.00 -1.79
N ILE A 92 -12.92 -18.50 -0.82
CA ILE A 92 -12.76 -19.94 -0.60
C ILE A 92 -14.10 -20.56 -0.19
N SER A 93 -14.82 -19.98 0.76
CA SER A 93 -16.13 -20.48 1.22
C SER A 93 -17.16 -20.54 0.08
N ASN A 94 -17.26 -19.47 -0.72
CA ASN A 94 -18.15 -19.44 -1.88
C ASN A 94 -17.71 -20.40 -2.99
N GLY A 95 -16.39 -20.53 -3.21
CA GLY A 95 -15.82 -21.51 -4.13
C GLY A 95 -16.16 -22.95 -3.73
N LEU A 96 -15.98 -23.30 -2.45
CA LEU A 96 -16.32 -24.61 -1.86
C LEU A 96 -17.83 -24.91 -1.94
N ALA A 97 -18.69 -23.90 -1.78
CA ALA A 97 -20.14 -24.06 -1.92
C ALA A 97 -20.58 -24.31 -3.38
N SER A 98 -19.79 -23.83 -4.35
CA SER A 98 -20.10 -23.95 -5.78
C SER A 98 -19.54 -25.20 -6.46
N THR A 99 -18.79 -26.05 -5.73
CA THR A 99 -18.21 -27.25 -6.35
C THR A 99 -19.23 -28.36 -6.54
N PRO A 100 -19.37 -28.93 -7.75
CA PRO A 100 -20.35 -29.98 -8.04
C PRO A 100 -20.02 -31.36 -7.43
N TYR A 101 -18.91 -31.48 -6.71
CA TYR A 101 -18.48 -32.71 -6.05
C TYR A 101 -18.12 -32.44 -4.58
N PRO A 102 -18.38 -33.38 -3.67
CA PRO A 102 -18.04 -33.23 -2.25
C PRO A 102 -16.52 -33.13 -2.08
N ILE A 103 -16.08 -32.09 -1.39
CA ILE A 103 -14.65 -31.83 -1.13
C ILE A 103 -14.21 -32.66 0.08
N PRO A 104 -13.12 -33.45 -0.03
CA PRO A 104 -12.63 -34.29 1.06
C PRO A 104 -12.29 -33.49 2.32
N GLU A 105 -12.68 -33.99 3.51
CA GLU A 105 -12.51 -33.27 4.79
C GLU A 105 -11.07 -32.84 5.11
N GLN A 106 -10.09 -33.61 4.65
CA GLN A 106 -8.66 -33.30 4.74
C GLN A 106 -8.27 -31.92 4.17
N PHE A 107 -9.05 -31.37 3.24
CA PHE A 107 -8.82 -30.03 2.68
C PHE A 107 -9.16 -28.90 3.66
N TYR A 108 -10.10 -29.13 4.60
CA TYR A 108 -10.44 -28.14 5.63
C TYR A 108 -9.37 -28.06 6.73
N HIS A 109 -8.69 -29.17 7.01
CA HIS A 109 -7.60 -29.20 7.99
C HIS A 109 -6.37 -28.38 7.58
N SER A 110 -6.09 -28.27 6.27
CA SER A 110 -4.96 -27.46 5.77
C SER A 110 -5.22 -25.96 5.84
N LEU A 111 -6.49 -25.53 5.76
CA LEU A 111 -6.90 -24.13 5.85
C LEU A 111 -6.99 -23.63 7.31
N GLY A 112 -7.23 -24.53 8.27
CA GLY A 112 -7.31 -24.19 9.70
C GLY A 112 -5.98 -23.89 10.39
N GLN A 113 -4.83 -24.20 9.77
CA GLN A 113 -3.51 -24.00 10.40
C GLN A 113 -2.88 -22.62 10.15
N ILE A 114 -3.44 -21.78 9.27
CA ILE A 114 -2.89 -20.44 9.00
C ILE A 114 -3.20 -19.44 10.15
N GLY A 115 -3.95 -19.86 11.17
CA GLY A 115 -4.39 -19.01 12.29
C GLY A 115 -3.87 -19.39 13.69
N GLN A 116 -3.00 -20.39 13.86
CA GLN A 116 -2.41 -20.71 15.17
C GLN A 116 -0.96 -21.19 15.06
N LYS A 117 -0.03 -20.24 15.03
CA LYS A 117 1.14 -20.08 15.93
C LYS A 117 2.15 -19.11 15.34
#